data_AF-A0A497MPX3-F1
#
_entry.id   AF-A0A497MPX3-F1
#
_cell.length_a   1.000
_cell.length_b   1.000
_cell.length_c   1.000
_cell.angle_alpha   90.00
_cell.angle_beta   90.00
_cell.angle_gamma   90.00
#
_symmetry.space_group_name_H-M   'P 1'
#
loop_
_entity.id
_entity.type
_entity.pdbx_description
1 polymer ?
#
loop_
_entity_poly.entity_id
_entity_poly.type
_entity_poly.pdbx_seq_one_letter_code
_entity_poly.pdbx_strand_id
1 'polypeptide(L)'
;MGAVRFSVTVPEDLMKEFNETISRMGYRKRSKAVQDAIRTFLSEYRWVKGEGLCVGAILVVFNHEVKGSEEELTDLQHSYGKLVNSTLHIHLSHKDCLEIIAVRGEADEVRRLSEKLRTVRGVEMVKFVGISLTEEGSKPRRLI
;
A
#
# COMPACT_ATOMS: atom_id res chain seq x y z
N MET A 1 -4.07 8.23 -24.64
CA MET A 1 -4.27 6.77 -24.56
C MET A 1 -5.71 6.45 -24.90
N GLY A 2 -5.95 5.44 -25.75
CA GLY A 2 -7.30 5.03 -26.15
C GLY A 2 -8.00 4.19 -25.08
N ALA A 3 -9.33 4.08 -25.19
CA ALA A 3 -10.14 3.18 -24.37
C ALA A 3 -10.53 1.95 -25.19
N VAL A 4 -10.40 0.77 -24.61
CA VAL A 4 -10.85 -0.50 -25.22
C VAL A 4 -12.16 -0.92 -24.56
N ARG A 5 -13.15 -1.30 -25.37
CA ARG A 5 -14.43 -1.86 -24.89
C ARG A 5 -14.34 -3.38 -24.88
N PHE A 6 -14.68 -3.98 -23.74
CA PHE A 6 -14.77 -5.42 -23.56
C PHE A 6 -16.09 -5.76 -22.85
N SER A 7 -16.57 -6.99 -23.04
CA SER A 7 -17.78 -7.53 -22.39
C SER A 7 -17.38 -8.67 -21.46
N VAL A 8 -18.01 -8.75 -20.30
CA VAL A 8 -17.81 -9.83 -19.32
C VAL A 8 -19.16 -10.35 -18.85
N THR A 9 -19.22 -11.65 -18.53
CA THR A 9 -20.37 -12.27 -17.89
C THR A 9 -20.10 -12.36 -16.38
N VAL A 10 -21.06 -11.93 -15.58
CA VAL A 10 -21.01 -11.97 -14.11
C VAL A 10 -22.34 -12.49 -13.56
N PRO A 11 -22.36 -13.18 -12.42
CA PRO A 11 -23.60 -13.55 -11.72
C PRO A 11 -24.48 -12.33 -11.43
N GLU A 12 -25.80 -12.50 -11.51
CA GLU A 12 -26.78 -11.41 -11.39
C GLU A 12 -26.77 -10.79 -9.98
N ASP A 13 -26.68 -11.63 -8.96
CA ASP A 13 -26.55 -11.25 -7.55
C ASP A 13 -25.29 -10.41 -7.31
N LEU A 14 -24.14 -10.83 -7.85
CA LEU A 14 -22.89 -10.08 -7.78
C LEU A 14 -23.01 -8.71 -8.47
N MET A 15 -23.67 -8.66 -9.64
CA MET A 15 -23.88 -7.42 -10.38
C MET A 15 -24.80 -6.46 -9.60
N LYS A 16 -25.80 -6.99 -8.89
CA LYS A 16 -26.68 -6.20 -8.03
C LYS A 16 -25.92 -5.60 -6.86
N GLU A 17 -25.18 -6.43 -6.11
CA GLU A 17 -24.35 -5.98 -4.99
C GLU A 17 -23.32 -4.93 -5.43
N PHE A 18 -22.67 -5.14 -6.58
CA PHE A 18 -21.72 -4.19 -7.13
C PHE A 18 -22.37 -2.84 -7.43
N ASN A 19 -23.54 -2.80 -8.07
CA ASN A 19 -24.24 -1.55 -8.37
C ASN A 19 -24.65 -0.78 -7.10
N GLU A 20 -25.15 -1.49 -6.08
CA GLU A 20 -25.51 -0.88 -4.79
C GLU A 20 -24.27 -0.28 -4.10
N THR A 21 -23.17 -1.03 -4.09
CA THR A 21 -21.91 -0.62 -3.49
C THR A 21 -21.34 0.63 -4.16
N ILE A 22 -21.21 0.62 -5.50
CA ILE A 22 -20.62 1.76 -6.21
C ILE A 22 -21.49 3.02 -6.09
N SER A 23 -22.82 2.88 -5.96
CA SER A 23 -23.71 4.02 -5.71
C SER A 23 -23.48 4.63 -4.33
N ARG A 24 -23.30 3.80 -3.30
CA ARG A 24 -23.00 4.27 -1.93
C ARG A 24 -21.62 4.93 -1.85
N MET A 25 -20.66 4.44 -2.63
CA MET A 25 -19.32 5.03 -2.75
C MET A 25 -19.29 6.32 -3.60
N GLY A 26 -20.41 6.73 -4.19
CA GLY A 26 -20.51 7.97 -4.98
C GLY A 26 -19.99 7.88 -6.42
N TYR A 27 -19.78 6.68 -6.96
CA TYR A 27 -19.41 6.53 -8.36
C TYR A 27 -20.56 6.91 -9.29
N ARG A 28 -20.30 7.85 -10.22
CA ARG A 28 -21.26 8.26 -11.26
C ARG A 28 -21.32 7.32 -12.46
N LYS A 29 -20.25 6.55 -12.70
CA LYS A 29 -20.11 5.66 -13.87
C LYS A 29 -19.58 4.30 -13.46
N ARG A 30 -20.32 3.23 -13.79
CA ARG A 30 -19.89 1.84 -13.59
C ARG A 30 -18.51 1.55 -14.18
N SER A 31 -18.22 2.09 -15.37
CA SER A 31 -16.94 1.89 -16.04
C SER A 31 -15.74 2.41 -15.22
N LYS A 32 -15.93 3.49 -14.45
CA LYS A 32 -14.86 4.04 -13.59
C LYS A 32 -14.63 3.14 -12.38
N ALA A 33 -15.70 2.63 -11.75
CA ALA A 33 -15.60 1.66 -10.67
C ALA A 33 -14.90 0.36 -11.13
N VAL A 34 -15.27 -0.17 -12.30
CA VAL A 34 -14.61 -1.34 -12.89
C VAL A 34 -13.13 -1.07 -13.19
N GLN A 35 -12.79 0.10 -13.74
CA GLN A 35 -11.39 0.46 -13.98
C GLN A 35 -10.59 0.55 -12.67
N ASP A 36 -11.18 1.10 -11.60
CA ASP A 36 -10.52 1.19 -10.30
C ASP A 36 -10.34 -0.19 -9.68
N ALA A 37 -11.35 -1.06 -9.73
CA ALA A 37 -11.26 -2.44 -9.30
C ALA A 37 -10.16 -3.22 -10.05
N ILE A 38 -10.08 -3.07 -11.38
CA ILE A 38 -9.02 -3.68 -12.20
C ILE A 38 -7.64 -3.16 -11.79
N ARG A 39 -7.48 -1.85 -11.57
CA ARG A 39 -6.20 -1.27 -11.12
C ARG A 39 -5.80 -1.83 -9.77
N THR A 40 -6.73 -1.89 -8.81
CA THR A 40 -6.50 -2.46 -7.48
C THR A 40 -6.08 -3.93 -7.58
N PHE A 41 -6.86 -4.75 -8.31
CA PHE A 41 -6.55 -6.17 -8.50
C PHE A 41 -5.16 -6.40 -9.12
N LEU A 42 -4.81 -5.64 -10.17
CA LEU A 42 -3.48 -5.75 -10.80
C LEU A 42 -2.35 -5.25 -9.89
N SER A 43 -2.62 -4.26 -9.04
CA SER A 43 -1.65 -3.74 -8.07
C SER A 43 -1.39 -4.75 -6.96
N GLU A 44 -2.44 -5.35 -6.42
CA GLU A 44 -2.36 -6.43 -5.42
C GLU A 44 -1.61 -7.65 -5.97
N TYR A 45 -1.91 -8.06 -7.20
CA TYR A 45 -1.21 -9.17 -7.84
C TYR A 45 0.29 -8.90 -8.02
N ARG A 46 0.66 -7.70 -8.48
CA ARG A 46 2.08 -7.30 -8.63
C ARG A 46 2.81 -7.26 -7.29
N TRP A 47 2.14 -6.77 -6.24
CA TRP A 47 2.68 -6.82 -4.88
C TRP A 47 2.96 -8.25 -4.43
N VAL A 48 1.99 -9.17 -4.61
CA VAL A 48 2.17 -10.59 -4.26
C VAL A 48 3.32 -11.24 -5.04
N LYS A 49 3.52 -10.83 -6.30
CA LYS A 49 4.63 -11.32 -7.14
C LYS A 49 5.97 -10.67 -6.83
N GLY A 50 6.00 -9.54 -6.11
CA GLY A 50 7.23 -8.78 -5.85
C GLY A 50 7.83 -8.13 -7.09
N GLU A 51 7.01 -7.88 -8.13
CA GLU A 51 7.49 -7.40 -9.43
C GLU A 51 7.31 -5.88 -9.61
N GLY A 52 8.41 -5.22 -9.99
CA GLY A 52 8.44 -3.83 -10.42
C GLY A 52 8.48 -2.79 -9.30
N LEU A 53 8.56 -1.52 -9.70
CA LEU A 53 8.57 -0.39 -8.79
C LEU A 53 7.21 -0.20 -8.10
N CYS A 54 7.24 0.02 -6.80
CA CYS A 54 6.07 0.39 -6.01
C CYS A 54 6.31 1.69 -5.24
N VAL A 55 5.20 2.37 -4.92
CA VAL A 55 5.16 3.48 -3.95
C VAL A 55 4.04 3.19 -2.98
N GLY A 56 4.28 3.38 -1.69
CA GLY A 56 3.28 3.10 -0.67
C GLY A 56 3.66 3.57 0.72
N ALA A 57 2.93 3.05 1.70
CA ALA A 57 3.20 3.23 3.10
C ALA A 57 3.17 1.87 3.81
N ILE A 58 4.13 1.66 4.71
CA ILE A 58 4.10 0.57 5.69
C ILE A 58 3.58 1.17 7.00
N LEU A 59 2.45 0.66 7.47
CA LEU A 59 1.86 0.98 8.76
C LEU A 59 2.39 -0.01 9.78
N VAL A 60 3.01 0.47 10.85
CA VAL A 60 3.56 -0.33 11.95
C VAL A 60 2.90 0.12 13.25
N VAL A 61 2.16 -0.77 13.90
CA VAL A 61 1.71 -0.55 15.28
C VAL A 61 2.67 -1.27 16.20
N PHE A 62 3.23 -0.58 17.19
CA PHE A 62 4.19 -1.15 18.11
C PHE A 62 4.06 -0.55 19.51
N ASN A 63 4.49 -1.32 20.51
CA ASN A 63 4.58 -0.89 21.90
C ASN A 63 5.95 -0.28 22.19
N HIS A 64 5.99 1.01 22.53
CA HIS A 64 7.24 1.74 22.77
C HIS A 64 7.81 1.51 24.19
N GLU A 65 7.06 0.91 25.11
CA GLU A 65 7.58 0.49 26.42
C GLU A 65 8.43 -0.79 26.32
N VAL A 66 8.32 -1.54 25.21
CA VAL A 66 9.15 -2.71 24.95
C VAL A 66 10.57 -2.26 24.66
N LYS A 67 11.48 -2.59 25.56
CA LYS A 67 12.89 -2.17 25.47
C LYS A 67 13.51 -2.53 24.11
N GLY A 68 14.01 -1.50 23.43
CA GLY A 68 14.71 -1.60 22.15
C GLY A 68 13.81 -1.60 20.91
N SER A 69 12.47 -1.56 21.05
CA SER A 69 11.56 -1.57 19.90
C SER A 69 11.79 -0.36 18.97
N GLU A 70 11.87 0.86 19.52
CA GLU A 70 12.11 2.08 18.75
C GLU A 70 13.50 2.12 18.09
N GLU A 71 14.53 1.67 18.81
CA GLU A 71 15.91 1.62 18.31
C GLU A 71 16.02 0.61 17.16
N GLU A 72 15.48 -0.59 17.34
CA GLU A 72 15.49 -1.64 16.31
C GLU A 72 14.67 -1.25 15.07
N LEU A 73 13.53 -0.57 15.26
CA LEU A 73 12.75 0.01 14.15
C LEU A 73 13.56 1.07 13.40
N THR A 74 14.22 1.98 14.11
CA THR A 74 15.02 3.05 13.51
C THR A 74 16.22 2.50 12.75
N ASP A 75 16.95 1.56 13.33
CA ASP A 75 18.10 0.90 12.70
C ASP A 75 17.70 0.13 11.44
N LEU A 76 16.57 -0.57 11.50
CA LEU A 76 16.03 -1.27 10.34
C LEU A 76 15.67 -0.28 9.23
N GLN A 77 14.99 0.82 9.56
CA GLN A 77 14.66 1.87 8.59
C GLN A 77 15.92 2.49 7.96
N HIS A 78 16.96 2.77 8.75
CA HIS A 78 18.25 3.25 8.24
C HIS A 78 18.91 2.26 7.27
N SER A 79 18.87 0.96 7.56
CA SER A 79 19.41 -0.08 6.67
C SER A 79 18.67 -0.16 5.32
N TYR A 80 17.42 0.29 5.27
CA TYR A 80 16.58 0.40 4.08
C TYR A 80 16.37 1.86 3.62
N GLY A 81 17.27 2.78 3.98
CA GLY A 81 17.10 4.22 3.71
C GLY A 81 16.99 4.61 2.23
N LYS A 82 17.33 3.71 1.30
CA LYS A 82 17.07 3.90 -0.14
C LYS A 82 15.60 3.72 -0.51
N LEU A 83 14.86 2.91 0.26
CA LEU A 83 13.44 2.68 0.08
C LEU A 83 12.59 3.63 0.90
N VAL A 84 13.04 4.00 2.11
CA VAL A 84 12.29 4.83 3.06
C VAL A 84 12.46 6.32 2.70
N ASN A 85 11.35 6.97 2.33
CA ASN A 85 11.35 8.39 1.99
C ASN A 85 11.13 9.28 3.20
N SER A 86 10.24 8.89 4.09
CA SER A 86 9.88 9.64 5.28
C SER A 86 9.07 8.76 6.22
N THR A 87 9.11 9.09 7.50
CA THR A 87 8.35 8.36 8.52
C THR A 87 7.56 9.34 9.38
N LEU A 88 6.31 8.98 9.69
CA LEU A 88 5.44 9.72 10.60
C LEU A 88 5.09 8.84 11.80
N HIS A 89 5.37 9.34 13.00
CA HIS A 89 5.07 8.67 14.25
C HIS A 89 3.86 9.32 14.93
N ILE A 90 2.92 8.51 15.41
CA ILE A 90 1.68 8.94 16.05
C ILE A 90 1.49 8.15 17.34
N HIS A 91 1.35 8.84 18.47
CA HIS A 91 0.98 8.21 19.74
C HIS A 91 -0.51 7.82 19.72
N LEU A 92 -0.82 6.54 19.86
CA LEU A 92 -2.19 6.02 19.92
C LEU A 92 -2.69 5.88 21.37
N SER A 93 -1.79 5.51 22.28
CA SER A 93 -2.07 5.33 23.70
C SER A 93 -0.82 5.66 24.53
N HIS A 94 -0.87 5.40 25.85
CA HIS A 94 0.32 5.53 26.72
C HIS A 94 1.46 4.60 26.30
N LYS A 95 1.16 3.48 25.64
CA LYS A 95 2.15 2.44 25.30
C LYS A 95 2.24 2.16 23.80
N ASP A 96 1.20 2.46 23.03
CA ASP A 96 1.11 2.08 21.63
C ASP A 96 1.35 3.28 20.70
N CYS A 97 2.18 3.06 19.69
CA CYS A 97 2.48 4.02 18.65
C CYS A 97 2.15 3.44 17.27
N LEU A 98 1.72 4.31 16.36
CA LEU A 98 1.60 4.03 14.94
C LEU A 98 2.72 4.75 14.19
N GLU A 99 3.51 3.99 13.46
CA GLU A 99 4.47 4.50 12.50
C GLU A 99 3.93 4.33 11.07
N ILE A 100 3.99 5.39 10.27
CA ILE A 100 3.66 5.39 8.85
C ILE A 100 4.95 5.66 8.07
N ILE A 101 5.50 4.61 7.48
CA ILE A 101 6.77 4.64 6.76
C ILE A 101 6.47 4.74 5.27
N ALA A 102 6.66 5.91 4.68
CA ALA A 102 6.50 6.13 3.24
C ALA A 102 7.68 5.48 2.49
N VAL A 103 7.37 4.66 1.49
CA VAL A 103 8.36 3.85 0.78
C VAL A 103 8.23 3.96 -0.74
N ARG A 104 9.37 3.91 -1.44
CA ARG A 104 9.48 3.80 -2.89
C ARG A 104 10.65 2.91 -3.28
N GLY A 105 10.39 1.90 -4.11
CA GLY A 105 11.44 1.04 -4.65
C GLY A 105 10.88 -0.25 -5.23
N GLU A 106 11.75 -1.23 -5.47
CA GLU A 106 11.33 -2.53 -5.98
C GLU A 106 10.41 -3.24 -4.98
N ALA A 107 9.32 -3.80 -5.48
CA ALA A 107 8.29 -4.42 -4.63
C ALA A 107 8.84 -5.55 -3.75
N ASP A 108 9.79 -6.34 -4.24
CA ASP A 108 10.44 -7.38 -3.43
C ASP A 108 11.26 -6.78 -2.26
N GLU A 109 11.96 -5.67 -2.47
CA GLU A 109 12.74 -5.03 -1.40
C GLU A 109 11.82 -4.40 -0.33
N VAL A 110 10.72 -3.77 -0.76
CA VAL A 110 9.71 -3.21 0.15
C VAL A 110 8.99 -4.31 0.93
N ARG A 111 8.74 -5.46 0.29
CA ARG A 111 8.21 -6.65 0.96
C ARG A 111 9.18 -7.17 2.03
N ARG A 112 10.47 -7.31 1.72
CA ARG A 112 11.49 -7.73 2.69
C ARG A 112 11.61 -6.77 3.87
N LEU A 113 11.52 -5.45 3.64
CA LEU A 113 11.46 -4.47 4.72
C LEU A 113 10.23 -4.71 5.60
N SER A 114 9.05 -4.89 4.99
CA SER A 114 7.80 -5.18 5.72
C SER A 114 7.88 -6.47 6.54
N GLU A 115 8.52 -7.51 6.01
CA GLU A 115 8.74 -8.78 6.70
C GLU A 115 9.71 -8.64 7.88
N LYS A 116 10.79 -7.87 7.74
CA LYS A 116 11.72 -7.60 8.85
C LYS A 116 11.09 -6.73 9.94
N LEU A 117 10.30 -5.73 9.57
CA LEU A 117 9.56 -4.90 10.53
C LEU A 117 8.63 -5.76 11.40
N ARG A 118 8.02 -6.81 10.83
CA ARG A 118 7.18 -7.77 11.59
C ARG A 118 7.94 -8.56 12.65
N THR A 119 9.25 -8.72 12.50
CA THR A 119 10.07 -9.51 13.43
C THR A 119 10.63 -8.68 14.58
N VAL A 120 10.53 -7.35 14.51
CA VAL A 120 11.01 -6.45 15.57
C VAL A 120 10.20 -6.66 16.84
N ARG A 121 10.88 -6.72 17.98
CA ARG A 121 10.22 -6.97 19.26
C ARG A 121 9.29 -5.80 19.61
N GLY A 122 8.08 -6.11 20.04
CA GLY A 122 7.08 -5.10 20.40
C GLY A 122 6.25 -4.58 19.23
N VAL A 123 6.55 -4.98 17.99
CA VAL A 123 5.66 -4.76 16.84
C VAL A 123 4.46 -5.69 16.95
N GLU A 124 3.26 -5.10 16.93
CA GLU A 124 1.99 -5.80 17.03
C GLU A 124 1.35 -6.02 15.66
N MET A 125 1.52 -5.05 14.75
CA MET A 125 0.91 -5.11 13.43
C MET A 125 1.79 -4.43 12.38
N VAL A 126 1.90 -5.05 11.20
CA VAL A 126 2.49 -4.42 10.02
C VAL A 126 1.58 -4.60 8.82
N LYS A 127 1.21 -3.51 8.16
CA LYS A 127 0.40 -3.51 6.94
C LYS A 127 1.01 -2.63 5.88
N PHE A 128 1.21 -3.18 4.68
CA PHE A 128 1.58 -2.39 3.51
C PHE A 128 0.33 -1.95 2.75
N VAL A 129 0.32 -0.70 2.31
CA VAL A 129 -0.64 -0.18 1.34
C VAL A 129 0.16 0.57 0.28
N GLY A 130 0.06 0.13 -0.97
CA GLY A 130 0.81 0.77 -2.05
C GLY A 130 0.29 0.41 -3.42
N ILE A 131 0.83 1.13 -4.40
CA ILE A 131 0.51 0.98 -5.81
C ILE A 131 1.76 0.63 -6.60
N SER A 132 1.62 -0.24 -7.60
CA SER A 132 2.67 -0.47 -8.59
C SER A 132 2.74 0.72 -9.55
N LEU A 133 3.95 1.21 -9.80
CA LEU A 133 4.22 2.16 -10.87
C LEU A 133 4.39 1.40 -12.17
N THR A 134 3.70 1.87 -13.22
CA THR A 134 4.04 1.51 -14.60
C THR A 134 5.06 2.52 -15.11
N GLU A 135 5.86 2.17 -16.13
CA GLU A 135 6.96 3.02 -16.64
C GLU A 135 6.51 4.46 -16.99
N GLU A 136 5.24 4.66 -17.37
CA GLU A 136 4.67 5.99 -17.67
C GLU A 136 4.55 6.90 -16.43
N GLY A 137 4.47 6.34 -15.23
CA GLY A 137 4.41 7.08 -13.95
C GLY A 137 5.79 7.49 -13.40
N SER A 138 6.88 7.02 -14.01
CA SER A 138 8.25 7.32 -13.57
C SER A 138 8.80 8.65 -14.08
N LYS A 139 8.12 9.30 -15.04
CA LYS A 139 8.49 10.67 -15.45
C LYS A 139 7.92 11.68 -14.46
N PRO A 140 8.73 12.53 -13.82
CA PRO A 140 8.22 13.61 -13.00
C PRO A 140 7.33 14.49 -13.89
N ARG A 141 6.02 14.51 -13.63
CA ARG A 141 5.17 15.56 -14.17
C ARG A 141 5.65 16.85 -13.53
N ARG A 142 6.31 17.71 -14.31
CA ARG A 142 6.53 19.11 -13.91
C ARG A 142 5.17 19.66 -13.50
N LEU A 143 5.00 19.93 -12.21
CA LEU A 143 3.95 20.85 -11.78
C LEU A 143 4.28 22.19 -12.43
N ILE A 144 3.37 22.61 -13.30
CA ILE A 144 3.32 23.94 -13.91
C ILE A 144 2.83 24.93 -12.85
#